data_AF-A0A1Y4KU10-F1
#
_entry.id   AF-A0A1Y4KU10-F1
#
_cell.length_a   1.000
_cell.length_b   1.000
_cell.length_c   1.000
_cell.angle_alpha   90.00
_cell.angle_beta   90.00
_cell.angle_gamma   90.00
#
_symmetry.space_group_name_H-M   'P 1'
#
loop_
_entity.id
_entity.type
_entity.pdbx_description
1 polymer ?
#
loop_
_entity_poly.entity_id
_entity_poly.type
_entity_poly.pdbx_seq_one_letter_code
_entity_poly.pdbx_strand_id
1 'polypeptide(L)'
;MQPGCNIYQRARNIRGLTQERAAEALGISVRSLADYEAGVRFPPDKVATLMVDIYDSQLLAVQHLRQSAALAYGVIPDVPELCLSQAALNLIDTVYAFADNKLDRELINICRDGVISQEEQPRFDHIMEQLSEITSAAMALLCSHRDRRD
;
A
#
# COMPACT_ATOMS: atom_id res chain seq x y z
N MET A 1 -25.37 -0.63 -3.97
CA MET A 1 -23.89 -0.64 -4.12
C MET A 1 -23.44 -2.06 -3.84
N GLN A 2 -22.83 -2.75 -4.80
CA GLN A 2 -22.16 -4.01 -4.46
C GLN A 2 -21.10 -3.68 -3.42
N PRO A 3 -21.07 -4.34 -2.25
CA PRO A 3 -20.06 -4.05 -1.26
C PRO A 3 -18.71 -4.36 -1.91
N GLY A 4 -17.90 -3.32 -2.11
CA GLY A 4 -16.58 -3.48 -2.69
C GLY A 4 -15.80 -4.49 -1.84
N CYS A 5 -15.31 -5.55 -2.48
CA CYS A 5 -14.49 -6.59 -1.89
C CYS A 5 -13.41 -5.96 -0.99
N ASN A 6 -13.38 -6.32 0.29
CA ASN A 6 -12.41 -5.73 1.21
C ASN A 6 -10.98 -6.27 0.96
N ILE A 7 -9.98 -5.66 1.59
CA ILE A 7 -8.57 -5.98 1.34
C ILE A 7 -8.24 -7.46 1.59
N TYR A 8 -8.85 -8.09 2.59
CA TYR A 8 -8.59 -9.49 2.95
C TYR A 8 -9.23 -10.45 1.94
N GLN A 9 -10.48 -10.18 1.55
CA GLN A 9 -11.20 -10.96 0.55
C GLN A 9 -10.50 -10.88 -0.81
N ARG A 10 -10.03 -9.69 -1.18
CA ARG A 10 -9.33 -9.46 -2.45
C ARG A 10 -8.02 -10.21 -2.50
N ALA A 11 -7.16 -10.10 -1.48
CA ALA A 11 -5.92 -10.85 -1.38
C ALA A 11 -6.14 -12.37 -1.45
N ARG A 12 -7.16 -12.89 -0.74
CA ARG A 12 -7.54 -14.30 -0.81
C ARG A 12 -7.93 -14.74 -2.22
N ASN A 13 -8.75 -13.93 -2.90
CA ASN A 13 -9.21 -14.22 -4.25
C ASN A 13 -8.06 -14.21 -5.27
N ILE A 14 -7.12 -13.27 -5.16
CA ILE A 14 -5.93 -13.23 -6.02
C ILE A 14 -5.08 -14.50 -5.83
N ARG A 15 -4.95 -14.98 -4.58
CA ARG A 15 -4.29 -16.26 -4.30
C ARG A 15 -5.07 -17.48 -4.83
N GLY A 16 -6.33 -17.30 -5.23
CA GLY A 16 -7.19 -18.39 -5.72
C GLY A 16 -7.69 -19.33 -4.62
N LEU A 17 -7.74 -18.87 -3.37
CA LEU A 17 -8.23 -19.68 -2.25
C LEU A 17 -9.74 -19.49 -2.05
N THR A 18 -10.45 -20.59 -1.82
CA THR A 18 -11.83 -20.50 -1.31
C THR A 18 -11.81 -20.06 0.15
N GLN A 19 -12.95 -19.58 0.64
CA GLN A 19 -13.07 -19.14 2.02
C GLN A 19 -12.84 -20.29 3.01
N GLU A 20 -13.30 -21.50 2.69
CA GLU A 20 -13.14 -22.70 3.52
C GLU A 20 -11.67 -23.08 3.64
N ARG A 21 -10.94 -23.14 2.52
CA ARG A 21 -9.52 -23.47 2.49
C ARG A 21 -8.67 -22.43 3.23
N ALA A 22 -9.02 -21.15 3.08
CA ALA A 22 -8.34 -20.08 3.80
C ALA A 22 -8.59 -20.15 5.32
N ALA A 23 -9.84 -20.36 5.75
CA ALA A 23 -10.19 -20.48 7.16
C ALA A 23 -9.49 -21.69 7.81
N GLU A 24 -9.45 -22.82 7.11
CA GLU A 24 -8.70 -24.01 7.53
C GLU A 24 -7.21 -23.70 7.72
N ALA A 25 -6.56 -23.10 6.72
CA ALA A 25 -5.14 -22.74 6.79
C ALA A 25 -4.83 -21.71 7.89
N LEU A 26 -5.74 -20.79 8.17
CA LEU A 26 -5.64 -19.79 9.23
C LEU A 26 -5.93 -20.37 10.63
N GLY A 27 -6.51 -21.56 10.73
CA GLY A 27 -6.96 -22.14 12.00
C GLY A 27 -8.12 -21.38 12.65
N ILE A 28 -9.00 -20.78 11.84
CA ILE A 28 -10.18 -20.03 12.31
C ILE A 28 -11.48 -20.58 11.69
N SER A 29 -12.63 -20.20 12.23
CA SER A 29 -13.90 -20.59 11.63
C SER A 29 -14.16 -19.83 10.31
N VAL A 30 -14.83 -20.48 9.35
CA VAL A 30 -15.28 -19.84 8.09
C VAL A 30 -16.12 -18.59 8.39
N ARG A 31 -16.94 -18.64 9.44
CA ARG A 31 -17.73 -17.49 9.90
C ARG A 31 -16.86 -16.32 10.40
N SER A 32 -15.78 -16.61 11.13
CA SER A 32 -14.83 -15.57 11.56
C SER A 32 -14.15 -14.91 10.37
N LEU A 33 -13.73 -15.71 9.38
CA LEU A 33 -13.19 -15.16 8.13
C LEU A 33 -14.24 -14.33 7.37
N ALA A 34 -15.50 -14.76 7.33
CA ALA A 34 -16.60 -14.01 6.74
C ALA A 34 -16.82 -12.66 7.42
N ASP A 35 -16.81 -12.62 8.77
CA ASP A 35 -16.91 -11.37 9.52
C ASP A 35 -15.77 -10.40 9.16
N TYR A 36 -14.54 -10.92 9.00
CA TYR A 36 -13.40 -10.13 8.57
C TYR A 36 -13.57 -9.60 7.15
N GLU A 37 -13.95 -10.44 6.20
CA GLU A 37 -14.15 -10.09 4.78
C GLU A 37 -15.33 -9.15 4.53
N ALA A 38 -16.34 -9.21 5.39
CA ALA A 38 -17.48 -8.28 5.38
C ALA A 38 -17.19 -6.96 6.12
N GLY A 39 -16.04 -6.83 6.78
CA GLY A 39 -15.70 -5.65 7.59
C GLY A 39 -16.51 -5.54 8.89
N VAL A 40 -17.22 -6.59 9.29
CA VAL A 40 -17.96 -6.65 10.57
C VAL A 40 -16.98 -6.66 11.75
N ARG A 41 -15.80 -7.25 11.56
CA ARG A 41 -14.74 -7.29 12.55
C ARG A 41 -13.41 -6.95 11.90
N PHE A 42 -12.55 -6.22 12.61
CA PHE A 42 -11.18 -6.03 12.17
C PHE A 42 -10.32 -7.23 12.61
N PRO A 43 -9.51 -7.83 11.72
CA PRO A 43 -8.58 -8.90 12.09
C PRO A 43 -7.53 -8.40 13.09
N PRO A 44 -7.22 -9.17 14.16
CA PRO A 44 -6.06 -8.90 14.99
C PRO A 44 -4.76 -9.09 14.19
N ASP A 45 -3.70 -8.36 14.54
CA ASP A 45 -2.39 -8.39 13.87
C ASP A 45 -1.89 -9.82 13.65
N LYS A 46 -2.00 -10.70 14.67
CA LYS A 46 -1.59 -12.11 14.56
C LYS A 46 -2.31 -12.85 13.43
N VAL A 47 -3.59 -12.59 13.23
CA VAL A 47 -4.38 -13.20 12.14
C VAL A 47 -4.00 -12.56 10.80
N ALA A 48 -3.83 -11.25 10.76
CA ALA A 48 -3.42 -10.54 9.55
C ALA A 48 -2.03 -10.96 9.06
N THR A 49 -1.07 -11.20 9.96
CA THR A 49 0.25 -11.76 9.61
C THR A 49 0.10 -13.12 8.93
N LEU A 50 -0.71 -14.02 9.49
CA LEU A 50 -0.97 -15.32 8.86
C LEU A 50 -1.66 -15.17 7.50
N MET A 51 -2.57 -14.21 7.35
CA MET A 51 -3.20 -13.91 6.05
C MET A 51 -2.17 -13.46 5.02
N VAL A 52 -1.23 -12.58 5.39
CA VAL A 52 -0.14 -12.12 4.49
C VAL A 52 0.69 -13.30 4.01
N ASP A 53 1.04 -14.22 4.91
CA ASP A 53 1.86 -15.39 4.58
C ASP A 53 1.10 -16.39 3.69
N ILE A 54 -0.15 -16.72 4.05
CA ILE A 54 -0.97 -17.70 3.33
C ILE A 54 -1.40 -17.15 1.95
N TYR A 55 -1.76 -15.87 1.89
CA TYR A 55 -2.20 -15.22 0.65
C TYR A 55 -1.03 -14.75 -0.21
N ASP A 56 0.20 -14.78 0.31
CA ASP A 56 1.41 -14.36 -0.39
C ASP A 56 1.27 -12.91 -0.92
N SER A 57 0.82 -12.02 -0.04
CA SER A 57 0.45 -10.64 -0.40
C SER A 57 1.07 -9.61 0.55
N GLN A 58 2.20 -9.04 0.13
CA GLN A 58 2.80 -7.91 0.85
C GLN A 58 1.94 -6.65 0.80
N LEU A 59 1.14 -6.49 -0.27
CA LEU A 59 0.19 -5.40 -0.37
C LEU A 59 -0.84 -5.46 0.77
N LEU A 60 -1.28 -6.65 1.16
CA LEU A 60 -2.20 -6.82 2.28
C LEU A 60 -1.58 -6.34 3.60
N ALA A 61 -0.28 -6.57 3.81
CA ALA A 61 0.43 -6.10 5.01
C ALA A 61 0.39 -4.57 5.10
N VAL A 62 0.75 -3.89 4.01
CA VAL A 62 0.72 -2.42 3.91
C VAL A 62 -0.68 -1.88 4.17
N GLN A 63 -1.69 -2.47 3.53
CA GLN A 63 -3.09 -2.07 3.67
C GLN A 63 -3.62 -2.28 5.09
N HIS A 64 -3.26 -3.40 5.73
CA HIS A 64 -3.66 -3.69 7.11
C HIS A 64 -3.05 -2.68 8.09
N LEU A 65 -1.75 -2.40 7.99
CA LEU A 65 -1.06 -1.44 8.86
C LEU A 65 -1.59 -0.01 8.70
N ARG A 66 -1.90 0.39 7.45
CA ARG A 66 -2.50 1.70 7.18
C ARG A 66 -3.91 1.83 7.77
N GLN A 67 -4.68 0.74 7.85
CA GLN A 67 -6.01 0.72 8.48
C GLN A 67 -5.97 0.58 10.01
N SER A 68 -4.94 -0.06 10.58
CA SER A 68 -4.90 -0.37 12.01
C SER A 68 -4.48 0.81 12.89
N ALA A 69 -3.75 1.79 12.36
CA ALA A 69 -3.24 2.92 13.14
C ALA A 69 -3.50 4.27 12.46
N ALA A 70 -4.11 5.21 13.20
CA ALA A 70 -4.30 6.58 12.74
C ALA A 70 -2.97 7.27 12.38
N LEU A 71 -1.89 6.94 13.10
CA LEU A 71 -0.54 7.45 12.83
C LEU A 71 0.04 6.94 11.49
N ALA A 72 -0.42 5.80 10.99
CA ALA A 72 0.09 5.23 9.74
C ALA A 72 -0.35 6.03 8.51
N TYR A 73 -1.45 6.80 8.58
CA TYR A 73 -1.94 7.60 7.45
C TYR A 73 -0.92 8.61 6.92
N GLY A 74 -0.06 9.15 7.81
CA GLY A 74 0.97 10.13 7.47
C GLY A 74 2.36 9.53 7.20
N VAL A 75 2.54 8.22 7.34
CA VAL A 75 3.85 7.56 7.22
C VAL A 75 3.85 6.49 6.12
N ILE A 76 2.80 5.67 6.05
CA ILE A 76 2.63 4.63 5.05
C ILE A 76 1.74 5.20 3.96
N PRO A 77 2.21 5.42 2.71
CA PRO A 77 1.36 5.96 1.66
C PRO A 77 0.20 5.02 1.32
N ASP A 78 -0.81 5.54 0.62
CA ASP A 78 -1.80 4.66 -0.02
C ASP A 78 -1.13 3.98 -1.21
N VAL A 79 -1.15 2.64 -1.24
CA VAL A 79 -0.43 1.86 -2.24
C VAL A 79 -1.43 1.18 -3.18
N PRO A 80 -1.43 1.52 -4.48
CA PRO A 80 -2.34 0.92 -5.44
C PRO A 80 -1.98 -0.54 -5.72
N GLU A 81 -3.00 -1.34 -5.99
CA GLU A 81 -2.84 -2.70 -6.47
C GLU A 81 -2.57 -2.67 -7.98
N LEU A 82 -1.31 -2.88 -8.38
CA LEU A 82 -0.87 -2.83 -9.77
C LEU A 82 -0.18 -4.15 -10.16
N CYS A 83 -0.31 -4.54 -11.43
CA CYS A 83 0.53 -5.59 -11.98
C CYS A 83 1.98 -5.10 -12.14
N LEU A 84 2.93 -6.03 -12.27
CA LEU A 84 4.36 -5.70 -12.31
C LEU A 84 4.72 -4.64 -13.36
N SER A 85 4.17 -4.75 -14.58
CA SER A 85 4.46 -3.81 -15.66
C SER A 85 3.88 -2.42 -15.37
N GLN A 86 2.66 -2.35 -14.86
CA GLN A 86 2.04 -1.08 -14.45
C GLN A 86 2.80 -0.42 -13.31
N ALA A 87 3.19 -1.18 -12.29
CA ALA A 87 3.93 -0.65 -11.16
C ALA A 87 5.31 -0.12 -11.56
N ALA A 88 6.02 -0.84 -12.45
CA ALA A 88 7.31 -0.42 -12.97
C ALA A 88 7.20 0.86 -13.81
N LEU A 89 6.23 0.93 -14.72
CA LEU A 89 5.98 2.11 -15.53
C LEU A 89 5.60 3.31 -14.65
N ASN A 90 4.71 3.11 -13.68
CA ASN A 90 4.28 4.16 -12.77
C ASN A 90 5.45 4.72 -11.97
N LEU A 91 6.30 3.87 -11.39
CA LEU A 91 7.49 4.33 -10.66
C LEU A 91 8.42 5.16 -11.55
N ILE A 92 8.72 4.67 -12.75
CA ILE A 92 9.61 5.38 -13.68
C ILE A 92 9.01 6.73 -14.07
N ASP A 93 7.72 6.78 -14.39
CA ASP A 93 7.01 8.00 -14.77
C ASP A 93 7.02 9.04 -13.63
N THR A 94 6.69 8.64 -12.40
CA THR A 94 6.69 9.55 -11.24
C THR A 94 8.10 10.09 -10.93
N VAL A 95 9.14 9.25 -11.07
CA VAL A 95 10.53 9.70 -10.88
C VAL A 95 10.95 10.72 -11.93
N TYR A 96 10.58 10.51 -13.20
CA TYR A 96 10.86 11.49 -14.26
C TYR A 96 10.06 12.77 -14.07
N ALA A 97 8.78 12.70 -13.73
CA ALA A 97 7.96 13.88 -13.45
C ALA A 97 8.58 14.74 -12.33
N PHE A 98 9.10 14.13 -11.27
CA PHE A 98 9.78 14.84 -10.19
C PHE A 98 11.04 15.58 -10.67
N ALA A 99 11.85 14.92 -11.50
CA ALA A 99 13.08 15.51 -12.05
C ALA A 99 12.81 16.59 -13.11
N ASP A 100 11.85 16.37 -14.01
CA ASP A 100 11.49 17.31 -15.08
C ASP A 100 10.92 18.62 -14.53
N ASN A 101 10.17 18.53 -13.42
CA ASN A 101 9.69 19.68 -12.67
C ASN A 101 10.76 20.35 -11.80
N LYS A 102 12.01 19.84 -11.79
CA LYS A 102 13.16 20.36 -11.03
C LYS A 102 12.93 20.41 -9.51
N LEU A 103 12.05 19.56 -9.00
CA LEU A 103 11.69 19.51 -7.58
C LEU A 103 12.87 19.07 -6.71
N ASP A 104 13.79 18.29 -7.26
CA ASP A 104 15.08 17.93 -6.65
C ASP A 104 15.91 19.19 -6.32
N ARG A 105 16.04 20.12 -7.26
CA ARG A 105 16.80 21.36 -7.08
C ARG A 105 16.10 22.31 -6.13
N GLU A 106 14.78 22.38 -6.20
CA GLU A 106 13.99 23.20 -5.30
C GLU A 106 14.11 22.70 -3.85
N LEU A 107 14.04 21.39 -3.64
CA LEU A 107 14.25 20.78 -2.32
C LEU A 107 15.64 21.11 -1.75
N ILE A 108 16.69 21.00 -2.57
CA ILE A 108 18.06 21.37 -2.16
C ILE A 108 18.15 22.83 -1.73
N ASN A 109 17.42 23.72 -2.41
CA ASN A 109 17.43 25.14 -2.09
C ASN A 109 16.67 25.43 -0.79
N ILE A 110 15.47 24.86 -0.62
CA ILE A 110 14.65 25.02 0.59
C ILE A 110 15.36 24.44 1.81
N CYS A 111 15.99 23.28 1.70
CA CYS A 111 16.64 22.63 2.84
C CYS A 111 18.05 23.17 3.15
N ARG A 112 18.57 24.15 2.40
CA ARG A 112 19.99 24.54 2.44
C ARG A 112 20.44 25.05 3.82
N ASP A 113 19.60 25.81 4.49
CA ASP A 113 19.88 26.38 5.82
C ASP A 113 19.28 25.54 6.97
N GLY A 114 18.59 24.44 6.62
CA GLY A 114 17.94 23.54 7.56
C GLY A 114 16.65 24.10 8.19
N VAL A 115 16.12 25.23 7.72
CA VAL A 115 14.93 25.87 8.28
C VAL A 115 13.92 26.17 7.17
N ILE A 116 12.75 25.56 7.23
CA ILE A 116 11.67 25.85 6.29
C ILE A 116 10.95 27.12 6.76
N SER A 117 11.05 28.19 5.99
CA SER A 117 10.33 29.45 6.28
C SER A 117 8.83 29.34 5.91
N GLN A 118 8.01 30.27 6.41
CA GLN A 118 6.57 30.31 6.07
C GLN A 118 6.31 30.49 4.56
N GLU A 119 7.20 31.18 3.86
CA GLU A 119 7.10 31.38 2.41
C GLU A 119 7.57 30.15 1.59
N GLU A 120 8.34 29.27 2.21
CA GLU A 120 8.79 28.00 1.62
C GLU A 120 7.84 26.86 1.92
N GLN A 121 7.08 26.93 3.02
CA GLN A 121 6.18 25.87 3.46
C GLN A 121 5.27 25.33 2.33
N PRO A 122 4.56 26.16 1.53
CA PRO A 122 3.69 25.62 0.48
C PRO A 122 4.45 24.87 -0.63
N ARG A 123 5.66 25.34 -0.95
CA ARG A 123 6.53 24.71 -1.96
C ARG A 123 7.12 23.41 -1.42
N PHE A 124 7.54 23.41 -0.16
CA PHE A 124 8.00 22.22 0.53
C PHE A 124 6.90 21.15 0.63
N ASP A 125 5.69 21.54 1.02
CA ASP A 125 4.54 20.63 1.12
C ASP A 125 4.24 19.98 -0.25
N HIS A 126 4.27 20.75 -1.33
CA HIS A 126 4.11 20.22 -2.69
C HIS A 126 5.20 19.21 -3.06
N ILE A 127 6.46 19.47 -2.71
CA ILE A 127 7.56 18.51 -2.94
C ILE A 127 7.33 17.24 -2.13
N MET A 128 6.88 17.35 -0.87
CA MET A 128 6.59 16.19 -0.03
C MET A 128 5.42 15.35 -0.56
N GLU A 129 4.40 15.97 -1.14
CA GLU A 129 3.32 15.26 -1.84
C GLU A 129 3.87 14.44 -3.01
N GLN A 130 4.74 15.04 -3.83
CA GLN A 130 5.36 14.35 -4.97
C GLN A 130 6.32 13.22 -4.53
N LEU A 131 7.08 13.41 -3.45
CA LEU A 131 7.88 12.34 -2.84
C LEU A 131 7.02 11.20 -2.27
N SER A 132 5.84 11.53 -1.74
CA SER A 132 4.87 10.53 -1.28
C SER A 132 4.34 9.70 -2.46
N GLU A 133 4.08 10.32 -3.62
CA GLU A 133 3.69 9.60 -4.85
C GLU A 133 4.79 8.64 -5.32
N ILE A 134 6.06 9.07 -5.32
CA ILE A 134 7.20 8.18 -5.64
C ILE A 134 7.28 7.02 -4.65
N THR A 135 7.10 7.30 -3.36
CA THR A 135 7.14 6.27 -2.30
C THR A 135 6.01 5.26 -2.49
N SER A 136 4.80 5.73 -2.80
CA SER A 136 3.65 4.88 -3.14
C SER A 136 3.96 4.00 -4.35
N ALA A 137 4.49 4.58 -5.43
CA ALA A 137 4.83 3.84 -6.65
C ALA A 137 5.92 2.78 -6.40
N ALA A 138 6.94 3.11 -5.61
CA ALA A 138 7.98 2.18 -5.22
C ALA A 138 7.43 1.02 -4.39
N MET A 139 6.56 1.31 -3.41
CA MET A 139 5.88 0.28 -2.62
C MET A 139 4.96 -0.58 -3.47
N ALA A 140 4.23 0.00 -4.43
CA ALA A 140 3.39 -0.74 -5.36
C ALA A 140 4.22 -1.74 -6.18
N LEU A 141 5.41 -1.34 -6.63
CA LEU A 141 6.33 -2.25 -7.33
C LEU A 141 6.85 -3.36 -6.42
N LEU A 142 7.26 -3.03 -5.19
CA LEU A 142 7.71 -4.02 -4.20
C LEU A 142 6.61 -5.03 -3.85
N CYS A 143 5.36 -4.59 -3.79
CA CYS A 143 4.20 -5.41 -3.46
C CYS A 143 3.53 -6.06 -4.68
N SER A 144 3.95 -5.72 -5.91
CA SER A 144 3.31 -6.21 -7.12
C SER A 144 3.40 -7.73 -7.22
N HIS A 145 2.30 -8.36 -7.63
CA HIS A 145 2.29 -9.79 -7.87
C HIS A 145 3.25 -10.12 -9.02
N ARG A 146 4.21 -11.00 -8.74
CA ARG A 146 5.12 -11.55 -9.74
C ARG A 146 4.46 -12.78 -10.32
N ASP A 147 3.94 -12.67 -11.54
CA ASP A 147 3.55 -13.86 -12.29
C ASP A 147 4.80 -14.73 -12.46
N ARG A 148 4.86 -15.86 -11.76
CA ARG A 148 5.85 -16.89 -12.07
C ARG A 148 5.49 -17.44 -13.44
N ARG A 149 6.27 -17.07 -14.46
CA ARG A 149 6.31 -17.84 -15.70
C ARG A 149 7.06 -19.12 -15.38
N ASP A 150 6.32 -20.20 -15.18
CA ASP A 150 6.85 -21.56 -15.21
C ASP A 150 7.36 -21.92 -16.63
#